data_AF-A0A0L0NF97-F1
#
_entry.id   AF-A0A0L0NF97-F1
#
_cell.length_a   1.000
_cell.length_b   1.000
_cell.length_c   1.000
_cell.angle_alpha   90.00
_cell.angle_beta   90.00
_cell.angle_gamma   90.00
#
_symmetry.space_group_name_H-M   'P 1'
#
loop_
_entity.id
_entity.type
_entity.pdbx_description
1 polymer ?
#
loop_
_entity_poly.entity_id
_entity_poly.type
_entity_poly.pdbx_seq_one_letter_code
_entity_poly.pdbx_strand_id
1 'polypeptide(L)'
;TSHLFRSLSLAPIIHHYRLRRTSYTLPPLLTSPARPSLADLMARSIFLTHTSVVSRRLARSLVSIRLSRRLAARPSAEALVERAVLPKVCVPGMAPVYVAPAIVAPRRAVEKERVKDGLRRWVASKWRREVREREEHVRQWEESRGVGRVWRLTRYWERVGKGEHLAAR
;
A
#
# COMPACT_ATOMS: atom_id res chain seq x y z
N THR A 1 41.85 -38.79 15.48
CA THR A 1 42.16 -37.80 16.55
C THR A 1 43.54 -38.12 17.11
N SER A 2 44.46 -37.15 17.20
CA SER A 2 45.83 -37.42 17.65
C SER A 2 45.91 -37.44 19.18
N HIS A 3 46.26 -38.60 19.75
CA HIS A 3 46.44 -38.78 21.20
C HIS A 3 47.58 -37.93 21.76
N LEU A 4 48.61 -37.68 20.96
CA LEU A 4 49.77 -36.88 21.32
C LEU A 4 49.43 -35.38 21.48
N PHE A 5 48.61 -34.81 20.57
CA PHE A 5 48.15 -33.43 20.76
C PHE A 5 47.21 -33.29 21.95
N ARG A 6 46.44 -34.33 22.28
CA ARG A 6 45.61 -34.35 23.49
C ARG A 6 46.48 -34.38 24.75
N SER A 7 47.52 -35.20 24.83
CA SER A 7 48.43 -35.24 25.99
C SER A 7 49.19 -33.92 26.16
N LEU A 8 49.71 -33.33 25.07
CA LEU A 8 50.38 -32.03 25.10
C LEU A 8 49.42 -30.91 25.52
N SER A 9 48.16 -30.94 25.08
CA SER A 9 47.16 -29.94 25.48
C SER A 9 46.80 -29.98 26.96
N LEU A 10 46.98 -31.14 27.60
CA LEU A 10 46.77 -31.39 29.03
C LEU A 10 48.08 -31.32 29.83
N ALA A 11 49.22 -31.08 29.18
CA ALA A 11 50.50 -30.95 29.86
C ALA A 11 50.46 -29.78 30.85
N PRO A 12 50.92 -29.97 32.10
CA PRO A 12 50.73 -29.02 33.19
C PRO A 12 51.37 -27.65 32.91
N ILE A 13 52.51 -27.64 32.21
CA ILE A 13 53.23 -26.42 31.83
C ILE A 13 52.41 -25.59 30.83
N ILE A 14 51.90 -26.22 29.77
CA ILE A 14 51.08 -25.55 28.75
C ILE A 14 49.77 -25.07 29.37
N HIS A 15 49.18 -25.88 30.24
CA HIS A 15 47.98 -25.51 31.00
C HIS A 15 48.22 -24.26 31.86
N HIS A 16 49.34 -24.20 32.59
CA HIS A 16 49.72 -23.04 33.41
C HIS A 16 49.85 -21.75 32.59
N TYR A 17 50.54 -21.79 31.44
CA TYR A 17 50.67 -20.62 30.57
C TYR A 17 49.33 -20.18 29.97
N ARG A 18 48.45 -21.13 29.60
CA ARG A 18 47.10 -20.83 29.11
C ARG A 18 46.28 -20.16 30.19
N LEU A 19 46.27 -20.70 31.41
CA LEU A 19 45.57 -20.11 32.54
C LEU A 19 46.06 -18.68 32.78
N ARG A 20 47.39 -18.49 32.91
CA ARG A 20 47.99 -17.16 33.11
C ARG A 20 47.58 -16.19 32.01
N ARG A 21 47.65 -16.60 30.73
CA ARG A 21 47.21 -15.77 29.60
C ARG A 21 45.74 -15.41 29.71
N THR A 22 44.86 -16.38 29.97
CA THR A 22 43.42 -16.12 30.13
C THR A 22 43.12 -15.19 31.29
N SER A 23 43.83 -15.34 32.42
CA SER A 23 43.69 -14.45 33.58
C SER A 23 44.06 -13.00 33.27
N TYR A 24 45.03 -12.76 32.37
CA TYR A 24 45.36 -11.40 31.93
C TYR A 24 44.39 -10.87 30.87
N THR A 25 43.93 -11.69 29.93
CA THR A 25 43.13 -11.21 28.80
C THR A 25 41.63 -11.09 29.09
N LEU A 26 41.08 -11.94 29.96
CA LEU A 26 39.64 -12.07 30.16
C LEU A 26 39.02 -10.90 30.94
N PRO A 27 39.61 -10.40 32.05
CA PRO A 27 39.04 -9.27 32.80
C PRO A 27 38.75 -8.01 31.96
N PRO A 28 39.69 -7.48 31.13
CA PRO A 28 39.40 -6.27 30.34
C PRO A 28 38.32 -6.50 29.29
N LEU A 29 38.16 -7.72 28.76
CA LEU A 29 37.10 -8.06 27.81
C LEU A 29 35.72 -8.15 28.47
N LEU A 30 35.66 -8.65 29.72
CA LEU A 30 34.40 -8.73 30.46
C LEU A 30 33.91 -7.38 30.96
N THR A 31 34.82 -6.47 31.29
CA THR A 31 34.55 -5.11 31.79
C THR A 31 34.48 -4.06 30.67
N SER A 32 34.76 -4.45 29.42
CA SER A 32 34.73 -3.53 28.27
C SER A 32 33.33 -2.91 28.07
N PRO A 33 33.22 -1.59 27.87
CA PRO A 33 31.94 -0.93 27.59
C PRO A 33 31.35 -1.31 26.22
N ALA A 34 32.14 -1.94 25.34
CA ALA A 34 31.63 -2.49 24.08
C ALA A 34 30.83 -3.78 24.27
N ARG A 35 30.87 -4.39 25.46
CA ARG A 35 30.12 -5.61 25.77
C ARG A 35 28.64 -5.26 25.96
N PRO A 36 27.72 -5.84 25.17
CA PRO A 36 26.29 -5.58 25.33
C PRO A 36 25.80 -6.08 26.69
N SER A 37 24.87 -5.33 27.29
CA SER A 37 24.23 -5.76 28.53
C SER A 37 23.31 -6.96 28.31
N LEU A 38 22.93 -7.66 29.38
CA LEU A 38 21.95 -8.75 29.29
C LEU A 38 20.61 -8.25 28.73
N ALA A 39 20.19 -7.04 29.12
CA ALA A 39 18.98 -6.41 28.61
C ALA A 39 19.08 -6.15 27.10
N ASP A 40 20.24 -5.69 26.60
CA ASP A 40 20.47 -5.51 25.16
C ASP A 40 20.42 -6.85 24.41
N LEU A 41 20.99 -7.90 24.99
CA LEU A 41 20.96 -9.24 24.39
C LEU A 41 19.54 -9.81 24.35
N MET A 42 18.72 -9.54 25.36
CA MET A 42 17.30 -9.91 25.39
C MET A 42 16.50 -9.10 24.37
N ALA A 43 16.72 -7.78 24.28
CA ALA A 43 16.07 -6.90 23.33
C ALA A 43 16.39 -7.29 21.88
N ARG A 44 17.63 -7.71 21.61
CA ARG A 44 18.08 -8.23 20.30
C ARG A 44 17.64 -9.67 20.04
N SER A 45 16.89 -10.30 20.95
CA SER A 45 16.46 -11.71 20.88
C SER A 45 17.61 -12.74 20.78
N ILE A 46 18.81 -12.36 21.23
CA ILE A 46 20.00 -13.22 21.27
C ILE A 46 19.95 -14.11 22.51
N PHE A 47 19.70 -13.50 23.68
CA PHE A 47 19.47 -14.25 24.91
C PHE A 47 17.97 -14.51 25.09
N LEU A 48 17.61 -15.78 25.25
CA LEU A 48 16.22 -16.21 25.39
C LEU A 48 16.02 -16.81 26.78
N THR A 49 15.12 -16.20 27.54
CA THR A 49 14.63 -16.80 28.79
C THR A 49 13.74 -18.00 28.50
N HIS A 50 13.57 -18.90 29.47
CA HIS A 50 12.64 -20.03 29.34
C HIS A 50 11.22 -19.58 28.93
N THR A 51 10.74 -18.48 29.52
CA THR A 51 9.44 -17.90 29.18
C THR A 51 9.36 -17.43 27.72
N SER A 52 10.43 -16.81 27.20
CA SER A 52 10.50 -16.41 25.78
C SER A 52 10.49 -17.61 24.82
N VAL A 53 11.12 -18.73 25.21
CA VAL A 53 11.11 -19.95 24.39
C VAL A 53 9.72 -20.57 24.37
N VAL A 54 9.07 -20.68 25.53
CA VAL A 54 7.70 -21.20 25.65
C VAL A 54 6.70 -20.31 24.90
N SER A 55 6.78 -18.99 25.07
CA SER A 55 5.89 -18.05 24.39
C SER A 55 6.03 -18.12 22.87
N ARG A 56 7.24 -18.27 22.33
CA ARG A 56 7.48 -18.47 20.90
C ARG A 56 6.86 -19.76 20.37
N ARG A 57 6.95 -20.86 21.13
CA ARG A 57 6.32 -22.14 20.75
C ARG A 57 4.80 -22.00 20.69
N LEU A 58 4.20 -21.38 21.70
CA LEU A 58 2.77 -21.12 21.75
C LEU A 58 2.33 -20.18 20.62
N ALA A 59 3.06 -19.08 20.38
CA ALA A 59 2.77 -18.15 19.29
C ALA A 59 2.80 -18.85 17.92
N ARG A 60 3.80 -19.70 17.66
CA ARG A 60 3.86 -20.51 16.41
C ARG A 60 2.68 -21.45 16.28
N SER A 61 2.29 -22.13 17.37
CA SER A 61 1.13 -23.01 17.38
C SER A 61 -0.16 -22.25 17.03
N LEU A 62 -0.39 -21.10 17.66
CA LEU A 62 -1.56 -20.26 17.39
C LEU A 62 -1.58 -19.71 15.97
N VAL A 63 -0.43 -19.28 15.44
CA VAL A 63 -0.30 -18.84 14.04
C VAL A 63 -0.60 -20.00 13.09
N SER A 64 -0.09 -21.20 13.37
CA SER A 64 -0.37 -22.41 12.57
C SER A 64 -1.87 -22.73 12.54
N ILE A 65 -2.53 -22.74 13.71
CA ILE A 65 -3.99 -22.98 13.82
C ILE A 65 -4.80 -21.88 13.12
N ARG A 66 -4.34 -20.62 13.16
CA ARG A 66 -4.98 -19.52 12.43
C ARG A 66 -4.83 -19.69 10.93
N LEU A 67 -3.63 -20.05 10.47
CA LEU A 67 -3.32 -20.22 9.06
C LEU A 67 -4.06 -21.42 8.47
N SER A 68 -4.12 -22.56 9.16
CA SER A 68 -4.88 -23.72 8.70
C SER A 68 -6.36 -23.39 8.48
N ARG A 69 -6.99 -22.69 9.43
CA ARG A 69 -8.37 -22.22 9.30
C ARG A 69 -8.57 -21.24 8.13
N ARG A 70 -7.65 -20.28 7.95
CA ARG A 70 -7.72 -19.29 6.86
C ARG A 70 -7.49 -19.90 5.48
N LEU A 71 -6.62 -20.90 5.39
CA LEU A 71 -6.38 -21.64 4.15
C LEU A 71 -7.56 -22.54 3.78
N ALA A 72 -8.20 -23.19 4.76
CA ALA A 72 -9.42 -23.96 4.50
C ALA A 72 -10.57 -23.08 4.00
N ALA A 73 -10.70 -21.86 4.53
CA ALA A 73 -11.70 -20.87 4.09
C ALA A 73 -11.22 -20.00 2.90
N ARG A 74 -10.17 -20.40 2.18
CA ARG A 74 -9.59 -19.58 1.10
C ARG A 74 -10.56 -19.53 -0.09
N PRO A 75 -10.95 -18.32 -0.56
CA PRO A 75 -11.78 -18.19 -1.76
C PRO A 75 -11.01 -18.66 -3.00
N SER A 76 -11.74 -19.22 -3.97
CA SER A 76 -11.19 -19.60 -5.27
C SER A 76 -10.72 -18.37 -6.06
N ALA A 77 -9.81 -18.57 -7.00
CA ALA A 77 -9.35 -17.47 -7.87
C ALA A 77 -10.50 -16.88 -8.69
N GLU A 78 -11.48 -17.71 -9.06
CA GLU A 78 -12.69 -17.30 -9.78
C GLU A 78 -13.56 -16.35 -8.95
N ALA A 79 -13.84 -16.71 -7.69
CA ALA A 79 -14.58 -15.86 -6.77
C ALA A 79 -13.89 -14.51 -6.52
N LEU A 80 -12.56 -14.46 -6.59
CA LEU A 80 -11.80 -13.21 -6.50
C LEU A 80 -11.90 -12.35 -7.76
N VAL A 81 -12.05 -12.96 -8.94
CA VAL A 81 -12.30 -12.26 -10.20
C VAL A 81 -13.72 -11.72 -10.23
N GLU A 82 -14.71 -12.49 -9.79
CA GLU A 82 -16.10 -12.06 -9.69
C GLU A 82 -16.27 -10.85 -8.76
N ARG A 83 -15.52 -10.82 -7.65
CA ARG A 83 -15.48 -9.68 -6.72
C ARG A 83 -14.61 -8.52 -7.20
N ALA A 84 -14.10 -8.57 -8.42
CA ALA A 84 -13.20 -7.58 -9.03
C ALA A 84 -11.91 -7.30 -8.22
N VAL A 85 -11.49 -8.23 -7.35
CA VAL A 85 -10.23 -8.14 -6.59
C VAL A 85 -9.05 -8.50 -7.49
N LEU A 86 -9.18 -9.56 -8.27
CA LEU A 86 -8.17 -10.00 -9.24
C LEU A 86 -8.61 -9.71 -10.68
N PRO A 87 -7.71 -9.21 -11.54
CA PRO A 87 -7.97 -9.16 -12.98
C PRO A 87 -8.14 -10.57 -13.56
N LYS A 88 -9.19 -10.77 -14.37
CA LYS A 88 -9.44 -12.05 -15.09
C LYS A 88 -8.22 -12.55 -15.87
N VAL A 89 -7.44 -11.63 -16.44
CA VAL A 89 -6.25 -11.92 -17.26
C VAL A 89 -5.07 -12.48 -16.45
N CYS A 90 -5.06 -12.26 -15.13
CA CYS A 90 -4.02 -12.78 -14.23
C CYS A 90 -4.29 -14.21 -13.76
N VAL A 91 -5.44 -14.80 -14.09
CA VAL A 91 -5.82 -16.15 -13.64
C VAL A 91 -5.65 -17.11 -14.81
N PRO A 92 -4.79 -18.15 -14.70
CA PRO A 92 -4.64 -19.16 -15.74
C PRO A 92 -5.98 -19.84 -16.07
N GLY A 93 -6.26 -20.07 -17.36
CA GLY A 93 -7.50 -20.71 -17.81
C GLY A 93 -8.73 -19.80 -17.87
N MET A 94 -8.69 -18.62 -17.25
CA MET A 94 -9.81 -17.66 -17.26
C MET A 94 -9.73 -16.64 -18.41
N ALA A 95 -8.58 -16.47 -19.04
CA ALA A 95 -8.39 -15.57 -20.18
C ALA A 95 -7.63 -16.29 -21.30
N PRO A 96 -7.86 -15.91 -22.58
CA PRO A 96 -7.18 -16.53 -23.71
C PRO A 96 -5.66 -16.33 -23.68
N VAL A 97 -5.20 -15.22 -23.07
CA VAL A 97 -3.78 -14.93 -22.85
C VAL A 97 -3.58 -14.65 -21.36
N TYR A 98 -2.74 -15.46 -20.72
CA TYR A 98 -2.29 -15.21 -19.36
C TYR A 98 -1.32 -14.02 -19.38
N VAL A 99 -1.59 -13.01 -18.55
CA VAL A 99 -0.70 -11.86 -18.38
C VAL A 99 -0.18 -11.86 -16.94
N ALA A 100 1.14 -11.77 -16.81
CA ALA A 100 1.79 -11.69 -15.51
C ALA A 100 1.28 -10.47 -14.72
N PRO A 101 1.01 -10.60 -13.40
CA PRO A 101 0.47 -9.52 -12.58
C PRO A 101 1.28 -8.21 -12.63
N ALA A 102 2.61 -8.32 -12.76
CA ALA A 102 3.51 -7.17 -12.86
C ALA A 102 3.19 -6.25 -14.05
N ILE A 103 2.61 -6.78 -15.13
CA ILE A 103 2.33 -6.05 -16.38
C ILE A 103 0.89 -5.50 -16.40
N VAL A 104 0.00 -6.04 -15.57
CA VAL A 104 -1.42 -5.65 -15.63
C VAL A 104 -1.67 -4.23 -15.13
N ALA A 105 -0.96 -3.78 -14.11
CA ALA A 105 -1.06 -2.40 -13.63
C ALA A 105 -0.66 -1.36 -14.70
N PRO A 106 0.54 -1.44 -15.34
CA PRO A 106 0.91 -0.49 -16.38
C PRO A 106 -0.01 -0.57 -17.61
N ARG A 107 -0.43 -1.78 -18.01
CA ARG A 107 -1.39 -1.94 -19.12
C ARG A 107 -2.73 -1.26 -18.83
N ARG A 108 -3.31 -1.48 -17.64
CA ARG A 108 -4.58 -0.85 -17.24
C ARG A 108 -4.46 0.67 -17.14
N ALA A 109 -3.30 1.19 -16.72
CA ALA A 109 -3.06 2.62 -16.69
C ALA A 109 -3.11 3.22 -18.11
N VAL A 110 -2.44 2.58 -19.07
CA VAL A 110 -2.47 2.99 -20.48
C VAL A 110 -3.88 2.89 -21.06
N GLU A 111 -4.60 1.80 -20.80
CA GLU A 111 -5.99 1.64 -21.26
C GLU A 111 -6.91 2.73 -20.67
N LYS A 112 -6.74 3.07 -19.38
CA LYS A 112 -7.49 4.15 -18.73
C LYS A 112 -7.22 5.51 -19.37
N GLU A 113 -5.96 5.84 -19.65
CA GLU A 113 -5.63 7.11 -20.32
C GLU A 113 -6.20 7.16 -21.74
N ARG A 114 -6.13 6.07 -22.50
CA ARG A 114 -6.78 5.99 -23.82
C ARG A 114 -8.28 6.25 -23.75
N VAL A 115 -8.98 5.69 -22.77
CA VAL A 115 -10.42 5.92 -22.56
C VAL A 115 -10.68 7.38 -22.18
N LYS A 116 -9.88 7.97 -21.29
CA LYS A 116 -9.99 9.40 -20.94
C LYS A 116 -9.81 10.30 -22.15
N ASP A 117 -8.80 10.05 -22.99
CA ASP A 117 -8.53 10.85 -24.17
C ASP A 117 -9.60 10.68 -25.25
N GLY A 118 -10.17 9.47 -25.37
CA GLY A 118 -11.36 9.23 -26.18
C GLY A 118 -12.55 10.06 -25.71
N LEU A 119 -12.86 10.01 -24.41
CA LEU A 119 -13.96 10.78 -23.80
C LEU A 119 -13.75 12.29 -23.94
N ARG A 120 -12.53 12.80 -23.71
CA ARG A 120 -12.21 14.22 -23.91
C ARG A 120 -12.50 14.67 -25.34
N ARG A 121 -12.09 13.89 -26.34
CA ARG A 121 -12.34 14.18 -27.75
C ARG A 121 -13.83 14.11 -28.09
N TRP A 122 -14.56 13.12 -27.57
CA TRP A 122 -16.00 13.00 -27.77
C TRP A 122 -16.76 14.16 -27.14
N VAL A 123 -16.44 14.51 -25.89
CA VAL A 123 -17.01 15.68 -25.20
C VAL A 123 -16.73 16.95 -26.00
N ALA A 124 -15.51 17.09 -26.51
CA ALA A 124 -15.11 18.27 -27.26
C ALA A 124 -15.85 18.46 -28.58
N SER A 125 -16.12 17.37 -29.30
CA SER A 125 -16.61 17.40 -30.68
C SER A 125 -18.12 17.22 -30.80
N LYS A 126 -18.70 16.27 -30.08
CA LYS A 126 -20.12 15.90 -30.18
C LYS A 126 -20.93 16.52 -29.06
N TRP A 127 -20.56 16.25 -27.81
CA TRP A 127 -21.35 16.70 -26.66
C TRP A 127 -21.45 18.22 -26.57
N ARG A 128 -20.32 18.95 -26.67
CA ARG A 128 -20.35 20.41 -26.61
C ARG A 128 -21.16 21.06 -27.73
N ARG A 129 -21.15 20.48 -28.93
CA ARG A 129 -21.96 20.96 -30.06
C ARG A 129 -23.45 20.70 -29.80
N GLU A 130 -23.80 19.48 -29.39
CA GLU A 130 -25.19 19.09 -29.14
C GLU A 130 -25.81 19.83 -27.94
N VAL A 131 -25.03 20.06 -26.88
CA VAL A 131 -25.44 20.91 -25.74
C VAL A 131 -25.65 22.34 -26.20
N ARG A 132 -24.73 22.90 -26.98
CA ARG A 132 -24.86 24.28 -27.49
C ARG A 132 -26.08 24.44 -28.40
N GLU A 133 -26.33 23.48 -29.30
CA GLU A 133 -27.53 23.49 -30.16
C GLU A 133 -28.81 23.39 -29.33
N ARG A 134 -28.83 22.57 -28.27
CA ARG A 134 -29.96 22.51 -27.33
C ARG A 134 -30.14 23.79 -26.54
N GLU A 135 -29.07 24.38 -26.01
CA GLU A 135 -29.10 25.66 -25.31
C GLU A 135 -29.60 26.79 -26.23
N GLU A 136 -29.13 26.83 -27.48
CA GLU A 136 -29.58 27.78 -28.48
C GLU A 136 -31.07 27.59 -28.82
N HIS A 137 -31.55 26.35 -28.95
CA HIS A 137 -32.97 26.05 -29.17
C HIS A 137 -33.85 26.43 -27.97
N VAL A 138 -33.39 26.16 -26.74
CA VAL A 138 -34.08 26.61 -25.51
C VAL A 138 -34.11 28.13 -25.45
N ARG A 139 -33.00 28.81 -25.75
CA ARG A 139 -32.94 30.28 -25.78
C ARG A 139 -33.91 30.86 -26.81
N GLN A 140 -33.93 30.30 -28.03
CA GLN A 140 -34.87 30.72 -29.09
C GLN A 140 -36.33 30.49 -28.69
N TRP A 141 -36.63 29.39 -27.99
CA TRP A 141 -37.97 29.10 -27.49
C TRP A 141 -38.38 30.06 -26.36
N GLU A 142 -37.48 30.37 -25.43
CA GLU A 142 -37.68 31.37 -24.37
C GLU A 142 -37.85 32.78 -24.94
N GLU A 143 -37.10 33.14 -25.98
CA GLU A 143 -37.22 34.41 -26.70
C GLU A 143 -38.56 34.50 -27.45
N SER A 144 -38.99 33.42 -28.11
CA SER A 144 -40.27 33.32 -28.84
C SER A 144 -41.48 33.38 -27.91
N ARG A 145 -41.40 32.77 -26.73
CA ARG A 145 -42.41 32.89 -25.66
C ARG A 145 -42.29 34.17 -24.84
N GLY A 146 -41.29 35.02 -25.12
CA GLY A 146 -41.09 36.30 -24.44
C GLY A 146 -40.61 36.22 -22.98
N VAL A 147 -40.23 35.02 -22.51
CA VAL A 147 -39.79 34.77 -21.13
C VAL A 147 -38.56 35.60 -20.79
N GLY A 148 -37.62 35.78 -21.73
CA GLY A 148 -36.45 36.65 -21.55
C GLY A 148 -36.74 38.15 -21.44
N ARG A 149 -37.93 38.62 -21.85
CA ARG A 149 -38.40 40.00 -21.63
C ARG A 149 -39.04 40.14 -20.24
N VAL A 150 -39.88 39.18 -19.86
CA VAL A 150 -40.48 39.10 -18.52
C VAL A 150 -39.38 38.99 -17.46
N TRP A 151 -38.43 38.09 -17.63
CA TRP A 151 -37.31 37.89 -16.71
C TRP A 151 -36.41 39.13 -16.61
N ARG A 152 -36.15 39.84 -17.73
CA ARG A 152 -35.43 41.13 -17.70
C ARG A 152 -36.21 42.21 -16.94
N LEU A 153 -37.54 42.26 -17.09
CA LEU A 153 -38.40 43.16 -16.31
C LEU A 153 -38.37 42.80 -14.83
N THR A 154 -38.51 41.52 -14.48
CA THR A 154 -38.44 41.04 -13.09
C THR A 154 -37.10 41.36 -12.46
N ARG A 155 -35.98 41.09 -13.15
CA ARG A 155 -34.64 41.45 -12.67
C ARG A 155 -34.42 42.96 -12.56
N TYR A 156 -35.01 43.75 -13.45
CA TYR A 156 -34.97 45.21 -13.39
C TYR A 156 -35.70 45.71 -12.15
N TRP A 157 -36.92 45.24 -11.90
CA TRP A 157 -37.71 45.60 -10.72
C TRP A 157 -37.08 45.10 -9.41
N GLU A 158 -36.47 43.91 -9.41
CA GLU A 158 -35.68 43.41 -8.26
C GLU A 158 -34.45 44.30 -7.97
N ARG A 159 -33.81 44.86 -9.00
CA ARG A 159 -32.63 45.73 -8.85
C ARG A 159 -33.03 47.14 -8.39
N VAL A 160 -34.14 47.66 -8.90
CA VAL A 160 -34.78 48.91 -8.44
C VAL A 160 -35.22 48.77 -6.98
N GLY A 161 -35.82 47.64 -6.60
CA GLY A 161 -36.23 47.36 -5.21
C GLY A 161 -35.06 47.19 -4.23
N LYS A 162 -33.86 46.85 -4.73
CA LYS A 162 -32.62 46.80 -3.94
C LYS A 162 -31.87 48.15 -3.87
N GLY A 163 -32.38 49.20 -4.51
CA GLY A 163 -31.80 50.54 -4.46
C GLY A 163 -30.50 50.72 -5.24
N GLU A 164 -30.13 49.77 -6.10
CA GLU A 164 -28.96 49.87 -6.97
C GLU A 164 -29.27 50.75 -8.20
N HIS A 165 -29.43 52.05 -7.98
CA HIS A 165 -29.32 53.02 -9.06
C HIS A 165 -27.85 53.10 -9.50
N LEU A 166 -27.53 52.48 -10.63
CA LEU A 166 -26.30 52.81 -11.34
C LEU A 166 -26.42 54.26 -11.82
N ALA A 167 -25.65 55.13 -11.18
CA ALA A 167 -25.17 56.35 -11.78
C ALA A 167 -24.51 56.02 -13.13
N ALA A 168 -25.14 56.40 -14.23
CA ALA A 168 -24.49 56.57 -15.52
C ALA A 168 -25.26 57.63 -16.31
N ARG A 169 -24.58 58.76 -16.54
CA ARG A 169 -24.84 59.68 -17.64
C ARG A 169 -24.55 59.00 -18.97
#